data_AF-A0A832WN40-F1
#
_entry.id   AF-A0A832WN40-F1
#
_cell.length_a   1.000
_cell.length_b   1.000
_cell.length_c   1.000
_cell.angle_alpha   90.00
_cell.angle_beta   90.00
_cell.angle_gamma   90.00
#
_symmetry.space_group_name_H-M   'P 1'
#
loop_
_entity.id
_entity.type
_entity.pdbx_description
1 polymer ?
#
loop_
_entity_poly.entity_id
_entity_poly.type
_entity_poly.pdbx_seq_one_letter_code
_entity_poly.pdbx_strand_id
1 'polypeptide(L)'
;MPSISLQARERSPTNVHEARKVVEKVLKERDPELTYDQREAVRYLKKFGSLEPEDLEEAKEELRSILGDLTTNERTVEILVNKILEVQPRSEEEIKVLLESAGKRLLRRADEDVVRAILEVSERIAEEE
;
A
#
# COMPACT_ATOMS: atom_id res chain seq x y z
N MET A 1 -15.37 -23.85 -18.27
CA MET A 1 -14.39 -22.86 -17.80
C MET A 1 -14.84 -22.37 -16.44
N PRO A 2 -14.06 -22.52 -15.35
CA PRO A 2 -14.47 -22.01 -14.07
C PRO A 2 -14.42 -20.48 -14.14
N SER A 3 -15.60 -19.86 -14.03
CA SER A 3 -15.74 -18.43 -13.84
C SER A 3 -14.97 -18.02 -12.61
N ILE A 4 -13.95 -17.17 -12.76
CA ILE A 4 -13.34 -16.45 -11.64
C ILE A 4 -14.50 -15.73 -10.95
N SER A 5 -14.91 -16.23 -9.78
CA SER A 5 -16.12 -15.77 -9.11
C SER A 5 -15.98 -14.29 -8.79
N LEU A 6 -17.11 -13.58 -8.79
CA LEU A 6 -17.21 -12.17 -8.42
C LEU A 6 -16.59 -11.87 -7.03
N GLN A 7 -16.31 -12.88 -6.20
CA GLN A 7 -15.64 -12.76 -4.90
C GLN A 7 -14.18 -12.30 -5.02
N ALA A 8 -13.52 -12.44 -6.18
CA ALA A 8 -12.19 -11.86 -6.39
C ALA A 8 -12.23 -10.32 -6.50
N ARG A 9 -13.41 -9.70 -6.68
CA ARG A 9 -13.56 -8.24 -6.84
C ARG A 9 -13.58 -7.45 -5.53
N GLU A 10 -13.74 -8.13 -4.39
CA GLU A 10 -13.94 -7.53 -3.06
C GLU A 10 -12.70 -7.53 -2.15
N ARG A 11 -11.56 -8.08 -2.60
CA ARG A 11 -10.35 -8.01 -1.78
C ARG A 11 -9.72 -6.62 -1.96
N SER A 12 -9.70 -5.84 -0.88
CA SER A 12 -8.80 -4.69 -0.78
C SER A 12 -7.39 -5.17 -1.12
N PRO A 13 -6.63 -4.41 -1.92
CA PRO A 13 -5.24 -4.75 -2.20
C PRO A 13 -4.46 -4.86 -0.87
N THR A 14 -3.64 -5.90 -0.74
CA THR A 14 -2.74 -6.10 0.39
C THR A 14 -1.37 -5.57 0.00
N ASN A 15 -0.81 -4.64 0.79
CA ASN A 15 0.53 -4.13 0.54
C ASN A 15 1.62 -5.12 1.00
N VAL A 16 2.86 -4.84 0.62
CA VAL A 16 4.04 -5.67 0.89
C VAL A 16 4.32 -5.88 2.39
N HIS A 17 4.01 -4.88 3.23
CA HIS A 17 4.23 -4.93 4.67
C HIS A 17 3.22 -5.85 5.38
N GLU A 18 1.93 -5.76 5.01
CA GLU A 18 0.90 -6.67 5.51
C GLU A 18 1.15 -8.11 5.04
N ALA A 19 1.51 -8.27 3.76
CA ALA A 19 1.81 -9.57 3.18
C ALA A 19 3.01 -10.24 3.87
N ARG A 20 4.06 -9.50 4.20
CA ARG A 20 5.21 -10.01 4.97
C ARG A 20 4.74 -10.65 6.27
N LYS A 21 3.93 -9.95 7.07
CA LYS A 21 3.48 -10.41 8.39
C LYS A 21 2.64 -11.66 8.32
N VAL A 22 1.69 -11.71 7.38
CA VAL A 22 0.84 -12.91 7.19
C VAL A 22 1.72 -14.10 6.81
N VAL A 23 2.67 -13.91 5.89
CA VAL A 23 3.58 -14.97 5.45
C VAL A 23 4.51 -15.42 6.57
N GLU A 24 5.11 -14.51 7.33
CA GLU A 24 5.95 -14.84 8.48
C GLU A 24 5.19 -15.63 9.55
N LYS A 25 3.95 -15.24 9.85
CA LYS A 25 3.09 -15.99 10.77
C LYS A 25 2.85 -17.41 10.27
N VAL A 26 2.50 -17.58 8.99
CA VAL A 26 2.28 -18.90 8.40
C VAL A 26 3.54 -19.77 8.44
N LEU A 27 4.70 -19.20 8.13
CA LEU A 27 6.00 -19.90 8.15
C LEU A 27 6.51 -20.19 9.58
N LYS A 28 6.00 -19.49 10.59
CA LYS A 28 6.30 -19.79 11.99
C LYS A 28 5.39 -20.90 12.53
N GLU A 29 4.13 -20.90 12.12
CA GLU A 29 3.13 -21.89 12.56
C GLU A 29 3.24 -23.21 11.78
N ARG A 30 3.84 -23.18 10.59
CA ARG A 30 4.01 -24.33 9.70
C ARG A 30 5.41 -24.30 9.13
N ASP A 31 6.00 -25.47 8.93
CA ASP A 31 7.22 -25.64 8.12
C ASP A 31 6.84 -26.22 6.75
N PRO A 32 6.26 -25.41 5.84
CA PRO A 32 5.86 -25.90 4.53
C PRO A 32 7.07 -25.99 3.60
N GLU A 33 7.10 -27.02 2.76
CA GLU A 33 8.00 -27.03 1.61
C GLU A 33 7.50 -26.03 0.57
N LEU A 34 8.25 -24.94 0.38
CA LEU A 34 7.90 -23.87 -0.55
C LEU A 34 8.40 -24.16 -1.97
N THR A 35 7.58 -23.80 -2.96
CA THR A 35 8.04 -23.78 -4.36
C THR A 35 9.10 -22.69 -4.58
N TYR A 36 9.79 -22.73 -5.72
CA TYR A 36 10.74 -21.67 -6.08
C TYR A 36 10.11 -20.28 -6.06
N ASP A 37 8.98 -20.10 -6.75
CA ASP A 37 8.28 -18.81 -6.82
C ASP A 37 7.83 -18.31 -5.44
N GLN A 38 7.38 -19.21 -4.56
CA GLN A 38 7.00 -18.86 -3.20
C GLN A 38 8.21 -18.42 -2.38
N ARG A 39 9.36 -19.08 -2.53
CA ARG A 39 10.62 -18.66 -1.86
C ARG A 39 11.07 -17.29 -2.34
N GLU A 40 10.96 -17.00 -3.64
CA GLU A 40 11.28 -15.67 -4.16
C GLU A 40 10.32 -14.60 -3.64
N ALA A 41 9.02 -14.90 -3.58
CA ALA A 41 8.04 -13.98 -2.99
C ALA A 41 8.36 -13.70 -1.51
N VAL A 42 8.71 -14.73 -0.72
CA VAL A 42 9.13 -14.55 0.67
C VAL A 42 10.38 -13.67 0.77
N ARG A 43 11.38 -13.88 -0.11
CA ARG A 43 12.59 -13.03 -0.15
C ARG A 43 12.25 -11.58 -0.48
N TYR A 44 11.37 -11.37 -1.44
CA TYR A 44 10.89 -10.04 -1.79
C TYR A 44 10.18 -9.37 -0.60
N LEU A 45 9.24 -10.06 0.03
CA LEU A 45 8.51 -9.54 1.20
C LEU A 45 9.44 -9.17 2.36
N LYS A 46 10.47 -9.98 2.63
CA LYS A 46 11.47 -9.68 3.66
C LYS A 46 12.34 -8.47 3.30
N LYS A 47 12.59 -8.24 2.01
CA LYS A 47 13.41 -7.13 1.53
C LYS A 47 12.67 -5.81 1.53
N PHE A 48 11.38 -5.82 1.23
CA PHE A 48 10.59 -4.61 0.95
C PHE A 48 9.45 -4.36 1.95
N GLY A 49 9.12 -5.33 2.82
CA GLY A 49 8.05 -5.22 3.80
C GLY A 49 8.51 -4.71 5.17
N SER A 50 9.35 -3.68 5.25
CA SER A 50 10.02 -3.20 6.47
C SER A 50 9.08 -2.81 7.63
N LEU A 51 8.03 -2.02 7.35
CA LEU A 51 7.19 -1.39 8.38
C LEU A 51 6.60 -2.31 9.45
N GLU A 52 6.67 -1.86 10.70
CA GLU A 52 6.07 -2.51 11.86
C GLU A 52 4.54 -2.31 11.89
N PRO A 53 3.77 -3.14 12.63
CA PRO A 53 2.30 -3.13 12.56
C PRO A 53 1.66 -1.82 12.98
N GLU A 54 2.25 -1.16 13.95
CA GLU A 54 1.71 0.07 14.55
C GLU A 54 1.87 1.23 13.56
N ASP A 55 3.09 1.47 13.08
CA ASP A 55 3.39 2.52 12.10
C ASP A 55 2.62 2.34 10.79
N LEU A 56 2.45 1.08 10.35
CA LEU A 56 1.67 0.75 9.16
C LEU A 56 0.19 1.10 9.31
N GLU A 57 -0.43 0.84 10.46
CA GLU A 57 -1.85 1.15 10.65
C GLU A 57 -2.06 2.65 10.87
N GLU A 58 -1.18 3.32 11.62
CA GLU A 58 -1.18 4.78 11.78
C GLU A 58 -1.10 5.48 10.40
N ALA A 59 -0.12 5.10 9.58
CA ALA A 59 0.03 5.63 8.24
C ALA A 59 -1.19 5.37 7.34
N LYS A 60 -1.82 4.19 7.45
CA LYS A 60 -3.05 3.89 6.71
C LYS A 60 -4.19 4.79 7.12
N GLU A 61 -4.40 5.00 8.42
CA GLU A 61 -5.46 5.87 8.92
C GLU A 61 -5.28 7.31 8.44
N GLU A 62 -4.07 7.85 8.53
CA GLU A 62 -3.76 9.20 8.07
C GLU A 62 -3.96 9.34 6.55
N LEU A 63 -3.41 8.42 5.75
CA LEU A 63 -3.58 8.45 4.30
C LEU A 63 -5.04 8.29 3.88
N ARG A 64 -5.83 7.45 4.58
CA ARG A 64 -7.28 7.33 4.35
C ARG A 64 -8.00 8.64 4.60
N SER A 65 -7.64 9.36 5.66
CA SER A 65 -8.21 10.67 5.96
C SER A 65 -7.91 11.66 4.83
N ILE A 66 -6.63 11.82 4.49
CA ILE A 66 -6.18 12.78 3.45
C ILE A 66 -6.82 12.49 2.09
N LEU A 67 -6.84 11.22 1.68
CA LEU A 67 -7.36 10.81 0.38
C LEU A 67 -8.90 10.76 0.34
N GLY A 68 -9.54 10.51 1.48
CA GLY A 68 -10.99 10.52 1.63
C GLY A 68 -11.60 11.91 1.37
N ASP A 69 -10.88 12.96 1.76
CA ASP A 69 -11.25 14.35 1.47
C ASP A 69 -11.17 14.66 -0.04
N LEU A 70 -10.29 13.95 -0.76
CA LEU A 70 -10.08 14.10 -2.20
C LEU A 70 -11.11 13.35 -3.05
N THR A 71 -11.58 12.21 -2.56
CA THR A 71 -12.56 11.37 -3.26
C THR A 71 -13.37 10.50 -2.32
N THR A 72 -14.68 10.43 -2.60
CA THR A 72 -15.60 9.51 -1.91
C THR A 72 -15.55 8.08 -2.46
N ASN A 73 -14.70 7.80 -3.46
CA ASN A 73 -14.52 6.45 -3.97
C ASN A 73 -13.55 5.68 -3.07
N GLU A 74 -14.10 4.98 -2.07
CA GLU A 74 -13.37 4.17 -1.09
C GLU A 74 -12.39 3.19 -1.74
N ARG A 75 -12.75 2.58 -2.87
CA ARG A 75 -11.86 1.66 -3.59
C ARG A 75 -10.61 2.37 -4.10
N THR A 76 -10.76 3.58 -4.61
CA THR A 76 -9.61 4.37 -5.08
C THR A 76 -8.74 4.80 -3.91
N VAL A 77 -9.34 5.20 -2.79
CA VAL A 77 -8.62 5.51 -1.55
C VAL A 77 -7.79 4.31 -1.12
N GLU A 78 -8.39 3.13 -0.96
CA GLU A 78 -7.66 1.93 -0.53
C GLU A 78 -6.52 1.53 -1.48
N ILE A 79 -6.72 1.68 -2.80
CA ILE A 79 -5.64 1.42 -3.78
C ILE A 79 -4.49 2.41 -3.60
N LEU A 80 -4.79 3.70 -3.44
CA LEU A 80 -3.78 4.75 -3.29
C LEU A 80 -3.03 4.61 -1.96
N VAL A 81 -3.73 4.39 -0.85
CA VAL A 81 -3.13 4.13 0.47
C VAL A 81 -2.11 3.00 0.37
N ASN A 82 -2.52 1.84 -0.14
CA ASN A 82 -1.62 0.70 -0.28
C ASN A 82 -0.46 0.96 -1.23
N LYS A 83 -0.68 1.71 -2.31
CA LYS A 83 0.38 2.03 -3.27
C LYS A 83 1.39 3.01 -2.71
N ILE A 84 0.95 4.02 -1.95
CA ILE A 84 1.82 4.99 -1.29
C ILE A 84 2.70 4.27 -0.27
N LEU A 85 2.13 3.38 0.54
CA LEU A 85 2.88 2.59 1.52
C LEU A 85 3.90 1.65 0.87
N GLU A 86 3.54 1.04 -0.26
CA GLU A 86 4.43 0.13 -0.99
C GLU A 86 5.56 0.86 -1.72
N VAL A 87 5.28 2.04 -2.27
CA VAL A 87 6.24 2.81 -3.09
C VAL A 87 7.09 3.75 -2.26
N GLN A 88 6.55 4.26 -1.13
CA GLN A 88 7.16 5.27 -0.26
C GLN A 88 7.71 6.45 -1.08
N PRO A 89 6.84 7.23 -1.75
CA PRO A 89 7.28 8.33 -2.59
C PRO A 89 8.13 9.35 -1.81
N ARG A 90 9.22 9.82 -2.42
CA ARG A 90 10.20 10.74 -1.80
C ARG A 90 10.18 12.14 -2.41
N SER A 91 9.20 12.40 -3.27
CA SER A 91 9.01 13.70 -3.89
C SER A 91 7.55 13.95 -4.22
N GLU A 92 7.18 15.23 -4.29
CA GLU A 92 5.85 15.63 -4.75
C GLU A 92 5.52 15.10 -6.16
N GLU A 93 6.52 14.99 -7.04
CA GLU A 93 6.31 14.52 -8.41
C GLU A 93 5.91 13.04 -8.43
N GLU A 94 6.53 12.22 -7.59
CA GLU A 94 6.15 10.81 -7.45
C GLU A 94 4.71 10.68 -6.94
N ILE A 95 4.29 11.52 -5.99
CA ILE A 95 2.90 11.57 -5.51
C ILE A 95 1.96 11.98 -6.64
N LYS A 96 2.30 13.02 -7.41
CA LYS A 96 1.49 13.46 -8.56
C LYS A 96 1.33 12.36 -9.60
N VAL A 97 2.38 11.57 -9.86
CA VAL A 97 2.32 10.40 -10.74
C VAL A 97 1.37 9.32 -10.20
N LEU A 98 1.41 9.03 -8.90
CA LEU A 98 0.49 8.08 -8.26
C LEU A 98 -0.98 8.55 -8.37
N LEU A 99 -1.24 9.83 -8.09
CA LEU A 99 -2.57 10.43 -8.19
C LEU A 99 -3.06 10.46 -9.64
N GLU A 100 -2.20 10.78 -10.61
CA GLU A 100 -2.56 10.75 -12.04
C GLU A 100 -2.93 9.34 -12.48
N SER A 101 -2.16 8.34 -12.04
CA SER A 101 -2.37 6.92 -12.35
C SER A 101 -3.70 6.41 -11.80
N ALA A 102 -4.14 6.92 -10.64
CA ALA A 102 -5.48 6.66 -10.10
C ALA A 102 -6.58 7.45 -10.82
N GLY A 103 -6.24 8.60 -11.40
CA GLY A 103 -7.05 9.29 -12.39
C GLY A 103 -6.76 10.80 -12.47
N LYS A 104 -6.72 11.35 -13.69
CA LYS A 104 -6.47 12.78 -13.95
C LYS A 104 -7.36 13.76 -13.18
N ARG A 105 -8.56 13.35 -12.78
CA ARG A 105 -9.46 14.19 -11.96
C ARG A 105 -9.02 14.29 -10.51
N LEU A 106 -8.36 13.26 -9.97
CA LEU A 106 -7.79 13.28 -8.62
C LEU A 106 -6.61 14.22 -8.55
N LEU A 107 -5.66 14.07 -9.48
CA LEU A 107 -4.53 14.99 -9.58
C LEU A 107 -4.98 16.46 -9.66
N ARG A 108 -6.03 16.77 -10.42
CA ARG A 108 -6.56 18.15 -10.52
C ARG A 108 -7.24 18.67 -9.25
N ARG A 109 -7.67 17.78 -8.36
CA ARG A 109 -8.33 18.13 -7.09
C ARG A 109 -7.36 18.20 -5.93
N ALA A 110 -6.22 17.52 -6.04
CA ALA A 110 -5.16 17.60 -5.06
C ALA A 110 -4.49 18.97 -5.21
N ASP A 111 -4.63 19.80 -4.17
CA ASP A 111 -3.83 21.01 -4.04
C ASP A 111 -2.44 20.67 -3.47
N GLU A 112 -1.61 21.70 -3.35
CA GLU A 112 -0.24 21.56 -2.83
C GLU A 112 -0.22 21.06 -1.38
N ASP A 113 -1.23 21.42 -0.57
CA ASP A 113 -1.31 21.03 0.83
C ASP A 113 -1.58 19.52 0.97
N VAL A 114 -2.47 18.95 0.15
CA VAL A 114 -2.66 17.50 0.13
C VAL A 114 -1.40 16.78 -0.33
N VAL A 115 -0.78 17.23 -1.42
CA VAL A 115 0.44 16.57 -1.92
C VAL A 115 1.55 16.59 -0.87
N ARG A 116 1.69 17.71 -0.16
CA ARG A 116 2.64 17.83 0.95
C ARG A 116 2.29 16.92 2.12
N ALA A 117 1.02 16.86 2.53
CA ALA A 117 0.58 15.98 3.61
C ALA A 117 0.86 14.50 3.30
N ILE A 118 0.64 14.05 2.05
CA ILE A 118 0.98 12.69 1.63
C ILE A 118 2.50 12.47 1.69
N LEU A 119 3.30 13.48 1.30
CA LEU A 119 4.76 13.39 1.35
C LEU A 119 5.27 13.29 2.78
N GLU A 120 4.75 14.10 3.69
CA GLU A 120 5.11 14.08 5.12
C GLU A 120 4.85 12.71 5.75
N VAL A 121 3.71 12.10 5.45
CA VAL A 121 3.42 10.73 5.90
C VAL A 121 4.43 9.74 5.32
N SER A 122 4.74 9.86 4.02
CA SER A 122 5.70 8.99 3.34
C SER A 122 7.13 9.12 3.86
N GLU A 123 7.58 10.34 4.16
CA GLU A 123 8.91 10.63 4.70
C GLU A 123 9.08 10.05 6.10
N ARG A 124 8.10 10.24 7.00
CA ARG A 124 8.11 9.64 8.35
C ARG A 124 8.29 8.11 8.29
N ILE A 125 7.57 7.47 7.38
CA ILE A 125 7.61 6.01 7.16
C ILE A 125 8.97 5.55 6.61
N ALA A 126 9.60 6.38 5.77
CA ALA A 126 10.91 6.07 5.19
C ALA A 126 12.09 6.31 6.14
N GLU A 127 11.92 7.16 7.16
CA GLU A 127 12.94 7.43 8.20
C GLU A 127 13.04 6.32 9.26
N GLU A 128 12.04 5.44 9.33
CA GLU A 128 11.96 4.31 10.26
C GLU A 128 12.62 3.02 9.71
N GLU A 129 13.15 3.04 8.48
CA GLU A 129 13.93 1.96 7.84
C GLU A 129 15.43 1.97 8.18
#